data_AF-A0A1E5W0S0-F1
#
_entry.id   AF-A0A1E5W0S0-F1
#
_cell.length_a   1.000
_cell.length_b   1.000
_cell.length_c   1.000
_cell.angle_alpha   90.00
_cell.angle_beta   90.00
_cell.angle_gamma   90.00
#
_symmetry.space_group_name_H-M   'P 1'
#
loop_
_entity.id
_entity.type
_entity.pdbx_description
1 polymer ?
#
loop_
_entity_poly.entity_id
_entity_poly.type
_entity_poly.pdbx_seq_one_letter_code
_entity_poly.pdbx_strand_id
1 'polypeptide(L)' 'LFRAARNEIRRHFTNLDVMFAPRSWNFCAHELARVALAWDPGYSNIWIDPLLEFVSTWVVRDLPEPLLN' A
#
# COMPACT_ATOMS: atom_id res chain seq x y z
N LEU A 1 6.08 0.24 16.45
CA LEU A 1 5.57 1.27 15.52
C LEU A 1 4.11 1.04 15.07
N PHE A 2 3.68 -0.17 14.69
CA PHE A 2 2.37 -0.37 14.05
C PHE A 2 1.15 -0.66 14.95
N ARG A 3 1.26 -0.58 16.28
CA ARG A 3 0.15 -0.98 17.18
C ARG A 3 -1.10 -0.11 17.01
N ALA A 4 -0.93 1.21 16.87
CA ALA A 4 -2.04 2.14 16.69
C ALA A 4 -2.78 1.90 15.36
N ALA A 5 -2.06 1.82 14.24
CA ALA A 5 -2.63 1.51 12.93
C ALA A 5 -3.35 0.16 12.93
N ARG A 6 -2.76 -0.88 13.54
CA ARG A 6 -3.39 -2.20 13.64
C ARG A 6 -4.68 -2.17 14.47
N ASN A 7 -4.70 -1.41 15.56
CA ASN A 7 -5.90 -1.26 16.39
C ASN A 7 -7.01 -0.53 15.63
N GLU A 8 -6.65 0.48 14.83
CA GLU A 8 -7.63 1.23 14.04
C GLU A 8 -8.22 0.37 12.92
N ILE A 9 -7.40 -0.36 12.17
CA ILE A 9 -7.88 -1.29 11.13
C ILE A 9 -8.86 -2.31 11.74
N ARG A 10 -8.54 -2.88 12.90
CA ARG A 10 -9.41 -3.87 13.56
C ARG A 10 -10.75 -3.33 14.04
N ARG A 11 -10.88 -2.01 14.24
CA ARG A 11 -12.16 -1.39 14.59
C ARG A 11 -13.10 -1.35 13.39
N HIS A 12 -12.55 -1.14 12.19
CA HIS A 12 -13.33 -0.98 10.96
C HIS A 12 -13.52 -2.29 10.19
N PHE A 13 -12.62 -3.26 10.38
CA PHE A 13 -12.66 -4.56 9.71
C PHE A 13 -12.77 -5.69 10.74
N THR A 14 -13.95 -6.33 10.80
CA THR A 14 -14.26 -7.39 11.76
C THR A 14 -13.59 -8.73 11.46
N ASN A 15 -13.29 -9.00 10.18
CA ASN A 15 -12.66 -10.24 9.71
C ASN A 15 -11.38 -9.91 8.93
N LEU A 16 -10.30 -9.59 9.64
CA LEU A 16 -9.01 -9.26 9.04
C LEU A 16 -7.89 -10.08 9.69
N ASP A 17 -7.25 -10.92 8.87
CA ASP A 17 -6.02 -11.61 9.25
C ASP A 17 -4.80 -10.80 8.80
N VAL A 18 -3.79 -10.70 9.67
CA VAL A 18 -2.56 -9.95 9.41
C VAL A 18 -1.41 -10.93 9.47
N MET A 19 -0.89 -11.28 8.30
CA MET A 19 0.25 -12.16 8.14
C MET A 19 1.53 -11.38 7.86
N PHE A 20 2.65 -11.90 8.38
CA PHE A 20 3.97 -11.47 7.94
C PHE A 20 4.31 -12.20 6.64
N ALA A 21 4.54 -11.45 5.58
CA ALA A 21 4.92 -11.99 4.27
C ALA A 21 6.34 -11.53 3.90
N PRO A 22 7.07 -12.30 3.07
CA PRO A 22 8.33 -11.86 2.50
C PRO A 22 8.20 -10.53 1.75
N ARG A 23 9.28 -9.73 1.73
CA ARG A 23 9.33 -8.45 1.03
C ARG A 23 8.91 -8.54 -0.44
N SER A 24 9.29 -9.63 -1.11
CA SER A 24 8.98 -9.87 -2.53
C SER A 24 7.49 -9.93 -2.81
N TRP A 25 6.66 -10.36 -1.85
CA TRP A 25 5.20 -10.42 -2.00
C TRP A 25 4.52 -9.06 -1.84
N ASN A 26 5.25 -8.07 -1.31
CA ASN A 26 4.76 -6.70 -1.13
C ASN A 26 5.70 -5.71 -1.83
N PHE A 27 6.35 -6.14 -2.92
CA PHE A 27 7.40 -5.37 -3.59
C PHE A 27 6.88 -4.00 -4.04
N CYS A 28 5.70 -3.94 -4.66
CA CYS A 28 5.09 -2.68 -5.08
C CYS A 28 4.83 -1.74 -3.91
N ALA A 29 4.29 -2.23 -2.79
CA ALA A 29 4.07 -1.41 -1.59
C ALA A 29 5.39 -0.82 -1.04
N HIS A 30 6.47 -1.61 -1.08
CA HIS A 30 7.79 -1.15 -0.67
C HIS A 30 8.39 -0.10 -1.62
N GLU A 31 8.25 -0.26 -2.94
CA GLU A 31 8.71 0.73 -3.90
C GLU A 31 7.90 2.02 -3.81
N LEU A 32 6.59 1.93 -3.61
CA LEU A 32 5.74 3.09 -3.35
C LEU A 32 6.18 3.84 -2.10
N ALA A 33 6.44 3.14 -0.99
CA ALA A 33 6.95 3.75 0.23
C ALA A 33 8.33 4.41 0.01
N ARG A 34 9.20 3.80 -0.80
CA ARG A 34 10.52 4.35 -1.13
C ARG A 34 10.41 5.63 -1.98
N VAL A 35 9.55 5.63 -2.99
CA VAL A 35 9.30 6.80 -3.85
C VAL A 35 8.63 7.92 -3.06
N ALA A 36 7.64 7.59 -2.24
CA ALA A 36 6.95 8.55 -1.38
C ALA A 36 7.91 9.20 -0.37
N LEU A 37 8.84 8.44 0.20
CA LEU A 37 9.87 8.96 1.10
C LEU A 37 10.88 9.89 0.40
N ALA A 38 11.14 9.67 -0.89
CA ALA A 38 12.00 10.55 -1.68
C ALA A 38 11.29 11.87 -2.05
N TRP A 39 9.98 11.94 -1.90
CA TRP A 39 9.21 13.17 -2.03
C TRP A 39 9.16 13.90 -0.69
N ASP A 40 9.25 15.23 -0.77
CA ASP A 40 9.58 16.17 0.30
C ASP A 40 9.07 15.77 1.71
N PRO A 41 9.96 15.46 2.68
CA PRO A 41 9.59 15.10 4.04
C PRO A 41 8.87 16.23 4.82
N GLY A 42 8.76 17.44 4.26
CA GLY A 42 7.98 18.55 4.81
C GLY A 42 6.52 18.62 4.36
N TYR A 43 6.15 17.94 3.27
CA TYR A 43 4.79 17.93 2.75
C TYR A 43 4.21 16.53 2.86
N SER A 44 3.43 16.30 3.92
CA SER A 44 2.45 15.20 3.93
C SER A 44 1.35 15.56 2.92
N ASN A 45 1.68 15.50 1.63
CA ASN A 45 0.67 15.57 0.59
C ASN A 45 -0.22 14.36 0.80
N ILE A 46 -1.38 14.62 1.40
CA ILE A 46 -2.50 13.69 1.44
C ILE A 46 -2.64 13.21 0.01
N TRP A 47 -2.69 11.90 -0.21
CA TRP A 47 -2.91 11.33 -1.52
C TRP A 47 -4.35 11.68 -1.89
N ILE A 48 -4.53 12.90 -2.38
CA ILE A 48 -5.82 13.45 -2.78
C ILE A 48 -6.21 12.81 -4.09
N ASP A 49 -7.50 12.49 -4.20
CA ASP A 49 -8.10 12.01 -5.43
C ASP A 49 -7.99 13.11 -6.52
N PRO A 50 -7.55 12.79 -7.76
CA PRO A 50 -7.25 11.46 -8.29
C PRO A 50 -5.91 10.90 -7.84
N LEU A 51 -5.88 9.57 -7.62
CA LEU A 51 -4.66 8.84 -7.31
C LEU A 51 -3.58 9.11 -8.36
N LEU A 52 -2.36 9.39 -7.90
CA LEU A 52 -1.23 9.71 -8.78
C LEU A 52 -0.96 8.54 -9.74
N GLU A 53 -0.78 8.87 -11.02
CA GLU A 53 -0.66 7.89 -12.12
C GLU A 53 0.43 6.84 -11.88
N PHE A 54 1.55 7.24 -11.27
CA PHE A 54 2.62 6.29 -10.97
C PHE A 54 2.16 5.20 -10.00
N VAL A 55 1.29 5.53 -9.04
CA VAL A 55 0.73 4.58 -8.08
C VAL A 55 -0.12 3.57 -8.80
N SER A 56 -1.03 4.04 -9.66
CA SER A 56 -1.86 3.18 -10.49
C SER A 56 -1.00 2.24 -11.34
N THR A 57 0.09 2.75 -11.91
CA THR A 57 1.04 1.95 -12.71
C THR A 57 1.70 0.83 -11.90
N TRP A 58 2.10 1.10 -10.65
CA TRP A 58 2.72 0.08 -9.79
C TRP A 58 1.71 -0.93 -9.27
N VAL A 59 0.51 -0.49 -8.89
CA VAL A 59 -0.55 -1.38 -8.39
C VAL A 59 -1.06 -2.32 -9.48
N VAL A 60 -1.22 -1.83 -10.72
CA VAL A 60 -1.65 -2.66 -11.86
C VAL A 60 -0.67 -3.79 -12.16
N ARG A 61 0.63 -3.58 -11.92
CA ARG A 61 1.68 -4.60 -12.14
C ARG A 61 1.72 -5.70 -11.08
N ASP A 62 1.15 -5.45 -9.90
CA ASP A 62 1.11 -6.42 -8.79
C ASP A 62 -0.18 -7.27 -8.83
N LEU A 63 -1.14 -6.91 -9.68
CA LEU A 63 -2.32 -7.72 -9.89
C LEU A 63 -1.93 -8.98 -10.67
N PRO A 64 -2.21 -10.19 -10.15
CA PRO A 64 -2.09 -11.39 -10.96
C PRO A 64 -2.98 -11.24 -12.19
N GLU A 65 -2.50 -11.70 -13.35
CA GLU A 65 -3.32 -11.75 -14.57
C GLU A 65 -4.66 -12.41 -14.21
N PRO A 66 -5.81 -11.82 -14.60
CA PRO A 66 -7.09 -12.46 -14.34
C PRO A 66 -7.04 -13.85 -14.99
N LEU A 67 -7.20 -14.88 -14.16
CA LEU A 67 -7.40 -16.24 -14.63
C LEU A 67 -8.73 -16.25 -15.40
N LEU A 68 -8.67 -15.96 -16.70
CA LEU A 68 -9.76 -16.14 -17.63
C LEU A 68 -10.01 -17.65 -17.71
N ASN A 69 -11.10 -18.10 -17.08
CA ASN A 69 -11.67 -19.44 -17.26
C ASN A 69 -12.36 -19.55 -18.62
#